data_AF-A0AB38A2S9-F1
#
_entry.id   AF-A0AB38A2S9-F1
#
_cell.length_a   1.000
_cell.length_b   1.000
_cell.length_c   1.000
_cell.angle_alpha   90.00
_cell.angle_beta   90.00
_cell.angle_gamma   90.00
#
_symmetry.space_group_name_H-M   'P 1'
#
loop_
_entity.id
_entity.type
_entity.pdbx_description
1 polymer ?
#
loop_
_entity_poly.entity_id
_entity_poly.type
_entity_poly.pdbx_seq_one_letter_code
_entity_poly.pdbx_strand_id
1 'polypeptide(L)'
;MFSSVDTLWTLVGTVLVFFMQAGFAMVETGFTRAKNAANIIMKNLMDFVLGSLGFFLIGYSIMFGDDIAGIIGTPALFMDGLDSTIPGTVHFMFQNVFAATAATIVSGAVAERTKFSSYLVYSFIISLIIYPISGHWIWGGGWLAQMGFIDFAGSTAVHMVGGIAAIVGAAIVGPRIGKYKDGKAQVIPGHNLTIGALGVFILWFAWFGFNGASTVAATGDETLALIGTIFLNTNLSAVTATLVTLLFTWKKYGKPDVSMALNGSLAGLVAITAGCAVVSPFGAIAIGFIAGFAIVLAVEFVDQKLKFDDPVGAFSVHGVNGALGTLLVGVFATDGGLLYGGGFNMLGVQALGVASVAAYTAGSMYIVFKVIQKTMGLRVTAEEEIVGMDVAEHGLTSSYHDFVATTAFEDYVTDNSKPAAVPTVQEVDLSKIGSFKLADSGFTMNKVEIIANPDKLERLKAELNAIGVTGMTVTSVHGYGLQKGQQTFYRGAKAEGNLLPKVRIETIISEVPVEEVIRAARRALYTGHVGDGKVFVSPVADAFRISNSDSGPAALKYY
;
A
#
# COMPACT_ATOMS: atom_id res chain seq x y z
N MET A 1 13.29 -37.56 21.06
CA MET A 1 14.29 -36.48 21.18
C MET A 1 14.15 -35.63 19.93
N PHE A 2 13.98 -34.32 20.06
CA PHE A 2 13.82 -33.42 18.92
C PHE A 2 15.17 -33.13 18.23
N SER A 3 15.15 -32.86 16.93
CA SER A 3 16.33 -32.38 16.20
C SER A 3 16.56 -30.90 16.49
N SER A 4 17.76 -30.55 16.96
CA SER A 4 18.14 -29.15 17.19
C SER A 4 18.15 -28.34 15.89
N VAL A 5 18.53 -28.96 14.77
CA VAL A 5 18.62 -28.28 13.47
C VAL A 5 17.23 -27.99 12.91
N ASP A 6 16.31 -28.95 12.97
CA ASP A 6 14.92 -28.77 12.53
C ASP A 6 14.20 -27.69 13.36
N THR A 7 14.43 -27.74 14.68
CA THR A 7 13.86 -26.77 15.63
C THR A 7 14.39 -25.36 15.36
N LEU A 8 15.71 -25.19 15.20
CA LEU A 8 16.31 -23.88 14.93
C LEU A 8 15.89 -23.34 13.56
N TRP A 9 15.82 -24.19 12.53
CA TRP A 9 15.35 -23.81 11.21
C TRP A 9 13.93 -23.25 11.25
N THR A 10 13.03 -23.95 11.94
CA THR A 10 11.63 -23.52 12.08
C THR A 10 11.49 -22.24 12.91
N LEU A 11 12.34 -22.03 13.92
CA LEU A 11 12.38 -20.77 14.70
C LEU A 11 12.88 -19.59 13.85
N VAL A 12 13.90 -19.79 13.02
CA VAL A 12 14.37 -18.74 12.09
C VAL A 12 13.26 -18.40 11.10
N GLY A 13 12.59 -19.42 10.54
CA GLY A 13 11.39 -19.25 9.72
C GLY A 13 10.32 -18.42 10.42
N THR A 14 9.98 -18.77 11.67
CA THR A 14 9.01 -18.04 12.49
C THR A 14 9.35 -16.55 12.60
N VAL A 15 10.61 -16.20 12.89
CA VAL A 15 11.03 -14.79 13.04
C VAL A 15 10.95 -14.04 11.71
N LEU A 16 11.35 -14.67 10.61
CA LEU A 16 11.23 -14.09 9.27
C LEU A 16 9.75 -13.85 8.90
N VAL A 17 8.90 -14.84 9.10
CA VAL A 17 7.46 -14.74 8.77
C VAL A 17 6.75 -13.73 9.68
N PHE A 18 7.10 -13.66 10.97
CA PHE A 18 6.62 -12.58 11.84
C PHE A 18 6.99 -11.20 11.26
N PHE A 19 8.20 -11.04 10.71
CA PHE A 19 8.63 -9.79 10.10
C PHE A 19 7.84 -9.43 8.82
N MET A 20 7.08 -10.37 8.22
CA MET A 20 6.12 -10.03 7.18
C MET A 20 5.05 -9.05 7.67
N GLN A 21 4.70 -9.06 8.96
CA GLN A 21 3.74 -8.10 9.53
C GLN A 21 4.22 -6.64 9.35
N ALA A 22 5.52 -6.40 9.51
CA ALA A 22 6.11 -5.09 9.19
C ALA A 22 6.03 -4.82 7.68
N GLY A 23 6.25 -5.85 6.86
CA GLY A 23 6.08 -5.77 5.41
C GLY A 23 4.68 -5.34 4.98
N PHE A 24 3.64 -6.03 5.46
CA PHE A 24 2.23 -5.69 5.19
C PHE A 24 1.90 -4.27 5.68
N ALA A 25 2.27 -3.92 6.92
CA ALA A 25 2.06 -2.57 7.44
C ALA A 25 2.65 -1.50 6.50
N MET A 26 3.88 -1.69 6.02
CA MET A 26 4.53 -0.73 5.12
C MET A 26 3.90 -0.70 3.72
N VAL A 27 3.59 -1.86 3.12
CA VAL A 27 2.91 -1.93 1.81
C VAL A 27 1.58 -1.19 1.87
N GLU A 28 0.79 -1.47 2.89
CA GLU A 28 -0.55 -0.92 3.03
C GLU A 28 -0.57 0.55 3.38
N THR A 29 0.30 0.98 4.31
CA THR A 29 0.48 2.39 4.60
C THR A 29 0.91 3.13 3.33
N GLY A 30 1.91 2.62 2.60
CA GLY A 30 2.40 3.26 1.38
C GLY A 30 1.36 3.38 0.27
N PHE A 31 0.49 2.39 0.10
CA PHE A 31 -0.57 2.36 -0.92
C PHE A 31 -1.91 2.99 -0.50
N THR A 32 -2.03 3.47 0.74
CA THR A 32 -3.21 4.21 1.21
C THR A 32 -2.92 5.71 1.34
N ARG A 33 -3.93 6.51 1.64
CA ARG A 33 -3.79 7.96 1.88
C ARG A 33 -3.20 8.24 3.27
N ALA A 34 -2.32 9.23 3.37
CA ALA A 34 -1.57 9.60 4.58
C ALA A 34 -2.44 9.78 5.84
N LYS A 35 -3.67 10.28 5.69
CA LYS A 35 -4.65 10.50 6.77
C LYS A 35 -5.19 9.21 7.45
N ASN A 36 -4.74 8.05 6.99
CA ASN A 36 -5.13 6.73 7.49
C ASN A 36 -3.92 5.86 7.85
N ALA A 37 -2.71 6.43 7.86
CA ALA A 37 -1.47 5.68 8.00
C ALA A 37 -1.38 4.96 9.36
N ALA A 38 -1.67 5.65 10.47
CA ALA A 38 -1.67 5.06 11.81
C ALA A 38 -2.76 3.99 11.94
N ASN A 39 -3.94 4.24 11.37
CA ASN A 39 -5.01 3.25 11.40
C ASN A 39 -4.60 1.94 10.73
N ILE A 40 -3.88 2.01 9.61
CA ILE A 40 -3.38 0.82 8.90
C ILE A 40 -2.27 0.11 9.68
N ILE A 41 -1.34 0.84 10.26
CA ILE A 41 -0.29 0.28 11.14
C ILE A 41 -0.94 -0.44 12.32
N MET A 42 -1.95 0.18 12.96
CA MET A 42 -2.67 -0.41 14.07
C MET A 42 -3.44 -1.67 13.67
N LYS A 43 -4.07 -1.71 12.48
CA LYS A 43 -4.73 -2.93 11.98
C LYS A 43 -3.75 -4.09 11.85
N ASN A 44 -2.61 -3.86 11.19
CA ASN A 44 -1.57 -4.87 11.01
C ASN A 44 -0.98 -5.36 12.36
N LEU A 45 -0.69 -4.45 13.29
CA LEU A 45 -0.22 -4.83 14.63
C LEU A 45 -1.27 -5.69 15.36
N MET A 46 -2.53 -5.26 15.31
CA MET A 46 -3.60 -5.95 16.03
C MET A 46 -3.99 -7.28 15.38
N ASP A 47 -3.76 -7.47 14.09
CA ASP A 47 -3.92 -8.76 13.42
C ASP A 47 -2.99 -9.82 14.01
N PHE A 48 -1.75 -9.45 14.29
CA PHE A 48 -0.85 -10.35 14.99
C PHE A 48 -1.27 -10.57 16.46
N VAL A 49 -1.64 -9.51 17.18
CA VAL A 49 -2.02 -9.62 18.61
C VAL A 49 -3.27 -10.49 18.80
N LEU A 50 -4.36 -10.14 18.11
CA LEU A 50 -5.62 -10.87 18.23
C LEU A 50 -5.58 -12.21 17.51
N GLY A 51 -4.86 -12.29 16.39
CA GLY A 51 -4.63 -13.55 15.70
C GLY A 51 -3.92 -14.55 16.60
N SER A 52 -2.86 -14.12 17.29
CA SER A 52 -2.14 -14.97 18.25
C SER A 52 -3.01 -15.44 19.40
N LEU A 53 -3.82 -14.54 19.97
CA LEU A 53 -4.71 -14.89 21.07
C LEU A 53 -5.82 -15.86 20.61
N GLY A 54 -6.44 -15.62 19.46
CA GLY A 54 -7.48 -16.49 18.92
C GLY A 54 -6.94 -17.87 18.51
N PHE A 55 -5.78 -17.89 17.85
CA PHE A 55 -5.14 -19.12 17.43
C PHE A 55 -4.65 -19.94 18.63
N PHE A 56 -4.08 -19.31 19.65
CA PHE A 56 -3.71 -19.97 20.90
C PHE A 56 -4.92 -20.51 21.68
N LEU A 57 -6.01 -19.72 21.73
CA LEU A 57 -7.19 -20.08 22.51
C LEU A 57 -7.78 -21.41 22.06
N ILE A 58 -8.01 -21.58 20.75
CA ILE A 58 -8.55 -22.82 20.19
C ILE A 58 -8.18 -23.05 18.71
N GLY A 59 -7.75 -22.03 17.97
CA GLY A 59 -7.52 -22.16 16.54
C GLY A 59 -6.45 -23.20 16.19
N TYR A 60 -5.39 -23.34 16.99
CA TYR A 60 -4.35 -24.33 16.74
C TYR A 60 -4.87 -25.77 16.85
N SER A 61 -5.74 -26.07 17.81
CA SER A 61 -6.31 -27.42 17.98
C SER A 61 -7.37 -27.74 16.93
N ILE A 62 -8.16 -26.74 16.51
CA ILE A 62 -9.05 -26.86 15.36
C ILE A 62 -8.28 -27.20 14.09
N MET A 63 -7.04 -26.70 13.95
CA MET A 63 -6.22 -26.92 12.77
C MET A 63 -5.40 -28.21 12.83
N PHE A 64 -4.80 -28.54 13.97
CA PHE A 64 -3.80 -29.63 14.11
C PHE A 64 -4.14 -30.69 15.16
N GLY A 65 -5.31 -30.62 15.79
CA GLY A 65 -5.81 -31.69 16.64
C GLY A 65 -6.22 -32.92 15.83
N ASP A 66 -6.47 -34.02 16.54
CA ASP A 66 -6.88 -35.29 15.93
C ASP A 66 -8.09 -35.10 15.00
N ASP A 67 -7.99 -35.63 13.78
CA ASP A 67 -8.99 -35.45 12.73
C ASP A 67 -10.38 -35.95 13.13
N ILE A 68 -11.39 -35.09 12.93
CA ILE A 68 -12.81 -35.43 13.05
C ILE A 68 -13.41 -35.41 11.64
N ALA A 69 -13.57 -36.60 11.08
CA ALA A 69 -14.27 -36.86 9.82
C ALA A 69 -13.69 -36.14 8.59
N GLY A 70 -12.41 -35.80 8.59
CA GLY A 70 -11.75 -35.04 7.53
C GLY A 70 -11.96 -33.54 7.60
N ILE A 71 -12.76 -33.01 8.54
CA ILE A 71 -13.30 -31.64 8.47
C ILE A 71 -12.69 -30.69 9.50
N ILE A 72 -12.38 -31.17 10.70
CA ILE A 72 -11.90 -30.32 11.79
C ILE A 72 -11.02 -31.13 12.75
N GLY A 73 -9.99 -30.52 13.30
CA GLY A 73 -9.21 -31.10 14.38
C GLY A 73 -9.98 -31.06 15.70
N THR A 74 -9.74 -32.04 16.56
CA THR A 74 -10.38 -32.14 17.88
C THR A 74 -10.13 -30.86 18.70
N PRO A 75 -11.18 -30.07 19.02
CA PRO A 75 -10.98 -28.79 19.68
C PRO A 75 -10.51 -28.98 21.12
N ALA A 76 -9.41 -28.31 21.45
CA ALA A 76 -8.82 -28.24 22.78
C ALA A 76 -8.37 -26.80 23.08
N LEU A 77 -8.53 -26.37 24.32
CA LEU A 77 -8.08 -25.04 24.73
C LEU A 77 -6.56 -25.02 24.94
N PHE A 78 -5.92 -23.90 24.61
CA PHE A 78 -4.52 -23.62 24.97
C PHE A 78 -3.52 -24.69 24.52
N MET A 79 -3.79 -25.32 23.37
CA MET A 79 -2.98 -26.41 22.81
C MET A 79 -2.86 -27.67 23.69
N ASP A 80 -3.82 -27.90 24.59
CA ASP A 80 -3.76 -29.04 25.52
C ASP A 80 -3.60 -30.38 24.79
N GLY A 81 -2.59 -31.15 25.19
CA GLY A 81 -2.29 -32.47 24.64
C GLY A 81 -1.69 -32.51 23.22
N LEU A 82 -1.37 -31.37 22.59
CA LEU A 82 -0.87 -31.33 21.22
C LEU A 82 0.66 -31.24 21.12
N ASP A 83 1.26 -32.11 20.32
CA ASP A 83 2.69 -32.12 20.00
C ASP A 83 2.92 -32.26 18.49
N SER A 84 4.17 -32.16 18.04
CA SER A 84 4.57 -32.27 16.63
C SER A 84 5.92 -33.01 16.49
N THR A 85 6.43 -33.13 15.26
CA THR A 85 7.75 -33.70 14.98
C THR A 85 8.90 -32.81 15.52
N ILE A 86 8.61 -31.53 15.69
CA ILE A 86 9.38 -30.53 16.45
C ILE A 86 8.60 -30.18 17.73
N PRO A 87 9.19 -29.51 18.74
CA PRO A 87 8.44 -29.15 19.94
C PRO A 87 7.12 -28.44 19.60
N GLY A 88 5.99 -28.90 20.14
CA GLY A 88 4.67 -28.36 19.81
C GLY A 88 4.55 -26.84 19.93
N THR A 89 5.25 -26.20 20.88
CA THR A 89 5.30 -24.74 21.02
C THR A 89 6.02 -24.04 19.88
N VAL A 90 7.03 -24.67 19.27
CA VAL A 90 7.74 -24.16 18.10
C VAL A 90 6.86 -24.29 16.87
N HIS A 91 6.21 -25.45 16.69
CA HIS A 91 5.24 -25.64 15.60
C HIS A 91 4.08 -24.64 15.71
N PHE A 92 3.54 -24.44 16.90
CA PHE A 92 2.53 -23.42 17.16
C PHE A 92 2.99 -22.02 16.75
N MET A 93 4.17 -21.58 17.20
CA MET A 93 4.65 -20.25 16.87
C MET A 93 4.84 -20.06 15.36
N PHE A 94 5.30 -21.10 14.66
CA PHE A 94 5.42 -21.09 13.21
C PHE A 94 4.05 -21.00 12.51
N GLN A 95 3.07 -21.80 12.94
CA GLN A 95 1.73 -21.77 12.34
C GLN A 95 0.94 -20.49 12.72
N ASN A 96 1.22 -19.93 13.89
CA ASN A 96 0.62 -18.70 14.37
C ASN A 96 0.95 -17.51 13.46
N VAL A 97 2.19 -17.40 13.01
CA VAL A 97 2.60 -16.31 12.09
C VAL A 97 1.95 -16.48 10.70
N PHE A 98 1.56 -17.69 10.28
CA PHE A 98 0.79 -17.94 9.05
C PHE A 98 -0.69 -17.55 9.26
N ALA A 99 -1.29 -17.90 10.40
CA ALA A 99 -2.65 -17.50 10.74
C ALA A 99 -2.79 -15.96 10.77
N ALA A 100 -1.85 -15.28 11.41
CA ALA A 100 -1.80 -13.81 11.42
C ALA A 100 -1.57 -13.22 10.01
N THR A 101 -0.84 -13.92 9.15
CA THR A 101 -0.66 -13.52 7.74
C THR A 101 -1.97 -13.63 6.95
N ALA A 102 -2.74 -14.70 7.14
CA ALA A 102 -4.05 -14.84 6.50
C ALA A 102 -5.02 -13.73 6.95
N ALA A 103 -5.01 -13.39 8.25
CA ALA A 103 -5.84 -12.32 8.81
C ALA A 103 -5.47 -10.93 8.25
N THR A 104 -4.17 -10.61 8.19
CA THR A 104 -3.69 -9.28 7.82
C THR A 104 -3.96 -8.90 6.37
N ILE A 105 -3.98 -9.86 5.44
CA ILE A 105 -4.29 -9.62 4.01
C ILE A 105 -5.57 -8.80 3.80
N VAL A 106 -6.55 -8.93 4.70
CA VAL A 106 -7.83 -8.22 4.61
C VAL A 106 -7.70 -6.73 4.91
N SER A 107 -6.78 -6.30 5.79
CA SER A 107 -6.61 -4.89 6.17
C SER A 107 -6.40 -4.00 4.95
N GLY A 108 -5.52 -4.41 4.04
CA GLY A 108 -5.25 -3.68 2.80
C GLY A 108 -6.47 -3.50 1.88
N ALA A 109 -7.33 -4.53 1.75
CA ALA A 109 -8.53 -4.43 0.91
C ALA A 109 -9.64 -3.60 1.54
N VAL A 110 -9.72 -3.56 2.88
CA VAL A 110 -10.76 -2.87 3.64
C VAL A 110 -10.29 -1.53 4.25
N ALA A 111 -9.08 -1.10 3.89
CA ALA A 111 -8.44 0.14 4.31
C ALA A 111 -9.30 1.40 4.05
N GLU A 112 -9.06 2.45 4.86
CA GLU A 112 -9.62 3.81 4.74
C GLU A 112 -11.09 4.03 5.09
N ARG A 113 -11.91 2.97 5.19
CA ARG A 113 -13.36 3.12 5.48
C ARG A 113 -13.96 2.10 6.43
N THR A 114 -13.22 1.05 6.79
CA THR A 114 -13.69 0.05 7.77
C THR A 114 -13.36 0.50 9.18
N LYS A 115 -14.39 0.48 10.03
CA LYS A 115 -14.31 0.83 11.44
C LYS A 115 -13.30 -0.08 12.17
N PHE A 116 -12.39 0.50 12.94
CA PHE A 116 -11.30 -0.21 13.59
C PHE A 116 -11.81 -1.29 14.55
N SER A 117 -12.77 -0.98 15.42
CA SER A 117 -13.34 -1.96 16.36
C SER A 117 -13.92 -3.19 15.67
N SER A 118 -14.57 -2.98 14.52
CA SER A 118 -15.19 -4.03 13.72
C SER A 118 -14.14 -4.90 13.02
N TYR A 119 -13.04 -4.28 12.62
CA TYR A 119 -11.88 -4.96 12.10
C TYR A 119 -11.23 -5.88 13.15
N LEU A 120 -11.09 -5.43 14.40
CA LEU A 120 -10.55 -6.24 15.49
C LEU A 120 -11.36 -7.53 15.71
N VAL A 121 -12.70 -7.42 15.71
CA VAL A 121 -13.58 -8.59 15.87
C VAL A 121 -13.44 -9.56 14.71
N TYR A 122 -13.39 -9.04 13.49
CA TYR A 122 -13.12 -9.85 12.29
C TYR A 122 -11.82 -10.65 12.42
N SER A 123 -10.72 -9.96 12.77
CA SER A 123 -9.37 -10.52 12.85
C SER A 123 -9.27 -11.64 13.89
N PHE A 124 -9.92 -11.45 15.04
CA PHE A 124 -10.01 -12.49 16.06
C PHE A 124 -10.78 -13.72 15.54
N ILE A 125 -11.94 -13.53 14.89
CA ILE A 125 -12.79 -14.62 14.41
C ILE A 125 -12.13 -15.45 13.31
N ILE A 126 -11.47 -14.79 12.34
CA ILE A 126 -10.80 -15.52 11.25
C ILE A 126 -9.70 -16.43 11.79
N SER A 127 -8.92 -15.94 12.75
CA SER A 127 -7.82 -16.70 13.37
C SER A 127 -8.29 -17.77 14.36
N LEU A 128 -9.44 -17.54 15.01
CA LEU A 128 -10.03 -18.46 15.98
C LEU A 128 -10.63 -19.70 15.33
N ILE A 129 -11.34 -19.56 14.20
CA ILE A 129 -12.17 -20.64 13.64
C ILE A 129 -12.06 -20.76 12.12
N ILE A 130 -12.11 -19.66 11.36
CA ILE A 130 -12.28 -19.75 9.90
C ILE A 130 -11.01 -20.27 9.22
N TYR A 131 -9.88 -19.61 9.43
CA TYR A 131 -8.59 -20.05 8.90
C TYR A 131 -8.23 -21.47 9.38
N PRO A 132 -8.32 -21.78 10.69
CA PRO A 132 -8.05 -23.13 11.20
C PRO A 132 -8.81 -24.27 10.53
N ILE A 133 -10.11 -24.11 10.23
CA ILE A 133 -10.91 -25.17 9.60
C ILE A 133 -10.39 -25.46 8.19
N SER A 134 -10.21 -24.44 7.36
CA SER A 134 -9.62 -24.65 6.03
C SER A 134 -8.19 -25.15 6.11
N GLY A 135 -7.42 -24.71 7.11
CA GLY A 135 -6.08 -25.20 7.40
C GLY A 135 -6.07 -26.68 7.76
N HIS A 136 -7.07 -27.16 8.49
CA HIS A 136 -7.20 -28.58 8.84
C HIS A 136 -7.39 -29.45 7.59
N TRP A 137 -8.22 -29.00 6.64
CA TRP A 137 -8.44 -29.72 5.38
C TRP A 137 -7.13 -29.96 4.64
N ILE A 138 -6.21 -28.98 4.67
CA ILE A 138 -5.00 -28.93 3.85
C ILE A 138 -3.78 -29.49 4.59
N TRP A 139 -3.57 -29.13 5.86
CA TRP A 139 -2.35 -29.41 6.64
C TRP A 139 -2.61 -30.19 7.94
N GLY A 140 -3.86 -30.23 8.42
CA GLY A 140 -4.24 -30.91 9.66
C GLY A 140 -4.55 -32.39 9.53
N GLY A 141 -4.41 -32.97 8.33
CA GLY A 141 -4.78 -34.35 8.04
C GLY A 141 -6.20 -34.53 7.49
N GLY A 142 -6.92 -33.44 7.23
CA GLY A 142 -8.28 -33.47 6.71
C GLY A 142 -8.41 -33.93 5.25
N TRP A 143 -9.62 -33.86 4.71
CA TRP A 143 -9.99 -34.53 3.47
C TRP A 143 -9.18 -34.10 2.23
N LEU A 144 -8.75 -32.84 2.12
CA LEU A 144 -7.92 -32.40 0.99
C LEU A 144 -6.51 -32.99 1.08
N ALA A 145 -5.92 -33.01 2.27
CA ALA A 145 -4.64 -33.65 2.52
C ALA A 145 -4.69 -35.15 2.12
N GLN A 146 -5.76 -35.85 2.51
CA GLN A 146 -5.96 -37.28 2.17
C GLN A 146 -6.14 -37.52 0.67
N MET A 147 -6.64 -36.54 -0.08
CA MET A 147 -6.78 -36.61 -1.54
C MET A 147 -5.46 -36.32 -2.29
N GLY A 148 -4.40 -35.95 -1.57
CA GLY A 148 -3.12 -35.55 -2.17
C GLY A 148 -3.13 -34.12 -2.70
N PHE A 149 -3.95 -33.23 -2.12
CA PHE A 149 -3.88 -31.80 -2.42
C PHE A 149 -2.55 -31.22 -1.95
N ILE A 150 -1.81 -30.60 -2.86
CA ILE A 150 -0.50 -30.02 -2.60
C ILE A 150 -0.63 -28.51 -2.46
N ASP A 151 -0.38 -28.01 -1.25
CA ASP A 151 -0.18 -26.59 -0.97
C ASP A 151 0.94 -26.45 0.05
N PHE A 152 2.18 -26.43 -0.44
CA PHE A 152 3.36 -26.62 0.40
C PHE A 152 3.50 -25.57 1.52
N ALA A 153 3.33 -24.29 1.19
CA ALA A 153 3.44 -23.20 2.16
C ALA A 153 2.20 -22.29 2.23
N GLY A 154 1.15 -22.50 1.40
CA GLY A 154 -0.12 -21.79 1.58
C GLY A 154 -0.49 -20.78 0.49
N SER A 155 -0.33 -21.09 -0.81
CA SER A 155 -1.00 -20.30 -1.85
C SER A 155 -2.52 -20.33 -1.66
N THR A 156 -3.07 -21.47 -1.23
CA THR A 156 -4.49 -21.60 -0.91
C THR A 156 -4.76 -21.35 0.57
N ALA A 157 -4.07 -22.07 1.46
CA ALA A 157 -4.32 -22.05 2.91
C ALA A 157 -4.20 -20.66 3.54
N VAL A 158 -3.23 -19.85 3.08
CA VAL A 158 -2.99 -18.50 3.61
C VAL A 158 -3.46 -17.45 2.63
N HIS A 159 -2.88 -17.41 1.43
CA HIS A 159 -3.08 -16.29 0.51
C HIS A 159 -4.49 -16.28 -0.09
N MET A 160 -4.98 -17.40 -0.60
CA MET A 160 -6.33 -17.44 -1.16
C MET A 160 -7.39 -17.24 -0.07
N VAL A 161 -7.25 -17.85 1.10
CA VAL A 161 -8.15 -17.61 2.25
C VAL A 161 -8.18 -16.12 2.61
N GLY A 162 -7.03 -15.50 2.85
CA GLY A 162 -6.95 -14.06 3.13
C GLY A 162 -7.52 -13.20 1.99
N GLY A 163 -7.21 -13.54 0.74
CA GLY A 163 -7.68 -12.80 -0.44
C GLY A 163 -9.19 -12.91 -0.67
N ILE A 164 -9.79 -14.09 -0.46
CA ILE A 164 -11.24 -14.28 -0.56
C ILE A 164 -11.95 -13.56 0.59
N ALA A 165 -11.41 -13.63 1.81
CA ALA A 165 -11.90 -12.82 2.92
C ALA A 165 -11.84 -11.31 2.59
N ALA A 166 -10.74 -10.88 1.95
CA ALA A 166 -10.51 -9.50 1.56
C ALA A 166 -11.54 -8.99 0.54
N ILE A 167 -11.84 -9.76 -0.51
CA ILE A 167 -12.81 -9.33 -1.53
C ILE A 167 -14.24 -9.34 -1.01
N VAL A 168 -14.60 -10.31 -0.15
CA VAL A 168 -15.91 -10.33 0.51
C VAL A 168 -16.05 -9.14 1.46
N GLY A 169 -15.01 -8.84 2.25
CA GLY A 169 -14.97 -7.65 3.10
C GLY A 169 -15.11 -6.35 2.30
N ALA A 170 -14.35 -6.21 1.22
CA ALA A 170 -14.39 -5.05 0.33
C ALA A 170 -15.76 -4.85 -0.33
N ALA A 171 -16.41 -5.95 -0.76
CA ALA A 171 -17.74 -5.91 -1.35
C ALA A 171 -18.82 -5.50 -0.35
N ILE A 172 -18.76 -5.97 0.90
CA ILE A 172 -19.78 -5.67 1.93
C ILE A 172 -19.62 -4.27 2.51
N VAL A 173 -18.38 -3.81 2.75
CA VAL A 173 -18.13 -2.44 3.24
C VAL A 173 -18.36 -1.37 2.16
N GLY A 174 -18.21 -1.77 0.89
CA GLY A 174 -18.38 -0.90 -0.27
C GLY A 174 -17.16 -0.01 -0.56
N PRO A 175 -17.21 0.71 -1.69
CA PRO A 175 -16.09 1.49 -2.19
C PRO A 175 -15.81 2.74 -1.35
N ARG A 176 -14.59 3.26 -1.37
CA ARG A 176 -14.26 4.57 -0.77
C ARG A 176 -15.00 5.70 -1.47
N ILE A 177 -15.32 6.75 -0.73
CA ILE A 177 -15.99 7.94 -1.25
C ILE A 177 -15.16 8.52 -2.41
N GLY A 178 -15.82 8.71 -3.55
CA GLY A 178 -15.21 9.25 -4.76
C GLY A 178 -14.45 8.23 -5.62
N LYS A 179 -14.33 6.96 -5.21
CA LYS A 179 -13.66 5.92 -6.01
C LYS A 179 -14.34 5.67 -7.35
N TYR A 180 -15.67 5.72 -7.41
CA TYR A 180 -16.44 5.56 -8.65
C TYR A 180 -17.30 6.79 -8.90
N LYS A 181 -17.11 7.45 -10.05
CA LYS A 181 -17.92 8.58 -10.53
C LYS A 181 -18.40 8.29 -11.93
N ASP A 182 -19.70 8.44 -12.18
CA ASP A 182 -20.35 8.13 -13.47
C ASP A 182 -20.02 6.72 -13.99
N GLY A 183 -19.93 5.76 -13.07
CA GLY A 183 -19.57 4.38 -13.37
C GLY A 183 -18.11 4.13 -13.74
N LYS A 184 -17.25 5.15 -13.72
CA LYS A 184 -15.81 5.08 -14.00
C LYS A 184 -14.98 5.09 -12.72
N ALA A 185 -13.96 4.23 -12.67
CA ALA A 185 -12.98 4.18 -11.61
C ALA A 185 -12.12 5.46 -11.61
N GLN A 186 -12.03 6.08 -10.44
CA GLN A 186 -11.17 7.22 -10.15
C GLN A 186 -9.89 6.73 -9.45
N VAL A 187 -8.79 7.42 -9.72
CA VAL A 187 -7.50 7.14 -9.09
C VAL A 187 -7.50 7.70 -7.67
N ILE A 188 -7.25 6.83 -6.69
CA ILE A 188 -6.88 7.23 -5.34
C ILE A 188 -5.46 6.70 -5.11
N PRO A 189 -4.42 7.54 -5.27
CA PRO A 189 -3.05 7.09 -5.20
C PRO A 189 -2.63 6.85 -3.75
N GLY A 190 -1.71 5.90 -3.56
CA GLY A 190 -0.96 5.76 -2.33
C GLY A 190 -0.10 6.99 -2.07
N HIS A 191 0.04 7.38 -0.82
CA HIS A 191 0.73 8.62 -0.47
C HIS A 191 2.26 8.47 -0.41
N ASN A 192 2.79 7.25 -0.23
CA ASN A 192 4.24 7.03 -0.10
C ASN A 192 4.67 5.69 -0.72
N LEU A 193 5.01 5.74 -2.01
CA LEU A 193 5.48 4.55 -2.75
C LEU A 193 6.82 4.03 -2.22
N THR A 194 7.66 4.85 -1.58
CA THR A 194 8.94 4.43 -1.00
C THR A 194 8.73 3.49 0.18
N ILE A 195 7.80 3.83 1.08
CA ILE A 195 7.41 2.95 2.17
C ILE A 195 6.68 1.71 1.63
N GLY A 196 5.85 1.87 0.60
CA GLY A 196 5.25 0.74 -0.10
C GLY A 196 6.30 -0.23 -0.67
N ALA A 197 7.36 0.30 -1.29
CA ALA A 197 8.47 -0.49 -1.82
C ALA A 197 9.29 -1.17 -0.71
N LEU A 198 9.57 -0.48 0.40
CA LEU A 198 10.21 -1.07 1.58
C LEU A 198 9.41 -2.28 2.09
N GLY A 199 8.09 -2.14 2.17
CA GLY A 199 7.21 -3.24 2.54
C GLY A 199 7.36 -4.46 1.62
N VAL A 200 7.39 -4.26 0.30
CA VAL A 200 7.60 -5.37 -0.65
C VAL A 200 8.97 -6.02 -0.49
N PHE A 201 10.04 -5.25 -0.24
CA PHE A 201 11.36 -5.83 0.01
C PHE A 201 11.40 -6.64 1.30
N ILE A 202 10.75 -6.17 2.37
CA ILE A 202 10.61 -6.92 3.63
C ILE A 202 9.83 -8.21 3.38
N LEU A 203 8.71 -8.16 2.66
CA LEU A 203 7.90 -9.33 2.33
C LEU A 203 8.70 -10.34 1.51
N TRP A 204 9.44 -9.91 0.49
CA TRP A 204 10.29 -10.81 -0.30
C TRP A 204 11.35 -11.47 0.56
N PHE A 205 12.08 -10.69 1.35
CA PHE A 205 13.10 -11.21 2.28
C PHE A 205 12.51 -12.26 3.24
N ALA A 206 11.38 -11.94 3.86
CA ALA A 206 10.71 -12.83 4.79
C ALA A 206 10.09 -14.08 4.13
N TRP A 207 9.75 -14.00 2.84
CA TRP A 207 9.19 -15.13 2.09
C TRP A 207 10.13 -16.33 1.98
N PHE A 208 11.43 -16.10 2.09
CA PHE A 208 12.42 -17.17 2.21
C PHE A 208 12.21 -18.00 3.48
N GLY A 209 11.85 -17.36 4.59
CA GLY A 209 11.41 -18.06 5.80
C GLY A 209 10.04 -18.69 5.64
N PHE A 210 9.11 -18.01 4.98
CA PHE A 210 7.75 -18.50 4.72
C PHE A 210 7.76 -19.81 3.95
N ASN A 211 8.39 -19.83 2.77
CA ASN A 211 8.46 -21.04 1.95
C ASN A 211 9.51 -22.02 2.50
N GLY A 212 10.70 -21.53 2.82
CA GLY A 212 11.82 -22.40 3.21
C GLY A 212 11.55 -23.20 4.47
N ALA A 213 11.04 -22.54 5.51
CA ALA A 213 10.81 -23.19 6.80
C ALA A 213 9.53 -24.03 6.84
N SER A 214 8.69 -23.99 5.80
CA SER A 214 7.57 -24.93 5.64
C SER A 214 8.03 -26.39 5.44
N THR A 215 9.32 -26.65 5.24
CA THR A 215 9.86 -28.01 5.38
C THR A 215 9.73 -28.55 6.80
N VAL A 216 9.64 -27.67 7.82
CA VAL A 216 9.70 -27.94 9.27
C VAL A 216 10.87 -28.84 9.70
N ALA A 217 11.85 -28.99 8.80
CA ALA A 217 12.99 -29.88 8.90
C ALA A 217 14.15 -29.31 8.08
N ALA A 218 15.36 -29.48 8.58
CA ALA A 218 16.63 -29.13 7.94
C ALA A 218 17.72 -30.18 8.24
N THR A 219 17.31 -31.40 8.59
CA THR A 219 18.20 -32.54 8.83
C THR A 219 18.25 -33.43 7.59
N GLY A 220 19.47 -33.81 7.18
CA GLY A 220 19.72 -34.72 6.05
C GLY A 220 19.94 -34.01 4.71
N ASP A 221 20.77 -34.62 3.86
CA ASP A 221 21.23 -34.02 2.60
C ASP A 221 20.09 -33.71 1.62
N GLU A 222 19.09 -34.59 1.54
CA GLU A 222 17.91 -34.40 0.69
C GLU A 222 17.09 -33.17 1.13
N THR A 223 16.84 -33.03 2.43
CA THR A 223 16.12 -31.88 3.01
C THR A 223 16.88 -30.58 2.76
N LEU A 224 18.22 -30.59 2.92
CA LEU A 224 19.05 -29.41 2.68
C LEU A 224 19.04 -29.00 1.21
N ALA A 225 19.12 -29.95 0.28
CA ALA A 225 19.00 -29.69 -1.16
C ALA A 225 17.60 -29.17 -1.54
N LEU A 226 16.55 -29.70 -0.89
CA LEU A 226 15.18 -29.23 -1.06
C LEU A 226 15.01 -27.78 -0.61
N ILE A 227 15.53 -27.42 0.57
CA ILE A 227 15.51 -26.02 1.07
C ILE A 227 16.17 -25.08 0.05
N GLY A 228 17.34 -25.43 -0.48
CA GLY A 228 18.02 -24.65 -1.51
C GLY A 228 17.17 -24.47 -2.78
N THR A 229 16.49 -25.53 -3.21
CA THR A 229 15.57 -25.50 -4.35
C THR A 229 14.35 -24.63 -4.08
N ILE A 230 13.77 -24.70 -2.89
CA ILE A 230 12.64 -23.85 -2.46
C ILE A 230 13.02 -22.37 -2.51
N PHE A 231 14.20 -22.00 -2.01
CA PHE A 231 14.69 -20.61 -2.07
C PHE A 231 14.86 -20.15 -3.52
N LEU A 232 15.49 -20.99 -4.35
CA LEU A 232 15.70 -20.70 -5.76
C LEU A 232 14.36 -20.51 -6.49
N ASN A 233 13.42 -21.43 -6.32
CA ASN A 233 12.09 -21.36 -6.92
C ASN A 233 11.32 -20.11 -6.47
N THR A 234 11.36 -19.81 -5.17
CA THR A 234 10.75 -18.61 -4.58
C THR A 234 11.27 -17.35 -5.25
N ASN A 235 12.59 -17.23 -5.39
CA ASN A 235 13.22 -16.07 -6.03
C ASN A 235 12.94 -16.00 -7.54
N LEU A 236 13.06 -17.13 -8.26
CA LEU A 236 12.87 -17.18 -9.71
C LEU A 236 11.44 -16.81 -10.13
N SER A 237 10.43 -17.27 -9.38
CA SER A 237 9.05 -16.87 -9.63
C SER A 237 8.86 -15.35 -9.40
N ALA A 238 9.36 -14.83 -8.28
CA ALA A 238 9.28 -13.41 -7.94
C ALA A 238 9.92 -12.52 -9.01
N VAL A 239 11.20 -12.74 -9.35
CA VAL A 239 11.90 -11.92 -10.36
C VAL A 239 11.22 -11.98 -11.72
N THR A 240 10.70 -13.15 -12.11
CA THR A 240 10.02 -13.33 -13.40
C THR A 240 8.69 -12.58 -13.41
N ALA A 241 7.89 -12.70 -12.35
CA ALA A 241 6.63 -11.99 -12.23
C ALA A 241 6.82 -10.47 -12.21
N THR A 242 7.83 -9.96 -11.50
CA THR A 242 8.20 -8.54 -11.50
C THR A 242 8.54 -8.06 -12.91
N LEU A 243 9.42 -8.79 -13.61
CA LEU A 243 9.86 -8.42 -14.96
C LEU A 243 8.70 -8.44 -15.96
N VAL A 244 7.89 -9.50 -15.94
CA VAL A 244 6.72 -9.61 -16.82
C VAL A 244 5.72 -8.49 -16.55
N THR A 245 5.45 -8.20 -15.28
CA THR A 245 4.55 -7.11 -14.89
C THR A 245 5.08 -5.75 -15.37
N LEU A 246 6.37 -5.49 -15.17
CA LEU A 246 7.03 -4.27 -15.63
C LEU A 246 6.91 -4.11 -17.15
N LEU A 247 7.27 -5.14 -17.91
CA LEU A 247 7.22 -5.10 -19.37
C LEU A 247 5.78 -4.99 -19.89
N PHE A 248 4.84 -5.70 -19.28
CA PHE A 248 3.45 -5.68 -19.68
C PHE A 248 2.82 -4.31 -19.44
N THR A 249 3.03 -3.73 -18.26
CA THR A 249 2.53 -2.38 -17.94
C THR A 249 3.19 -1.31 -18.80
N TRP A 250 4.49 -1.42 -19.07
CA TRP A 250 5.20 -0.51 -19.97
C TRP A 250 4.61 -0.56 -21.38
N LYS A 251 4.39 -1.76 -21.93
CA LYS A 251 3.77 -1.92 -23.25
C LYS A 251 2.34 -1.39 -23.28
N LYS A 252 1.54 -1.65 -22.24
CA LYS A 252 0.11 -1.34 -22.19
C LYS A 252 -0.19 0.13 -21.89
N TYR A 253 0.56 0.74 -20.98
CA TYR A 253 0.34 2.11 -20.50
C TYR A 253 1.37 3.12 -21.01
N GLY A 254 2.38 2.67 -21.75
CA GLY A 254 3.45 3.51 -22.31
C GLY A 254 4.54 3.92 -21.30
N LYS A 255 4.40 3.53 -20.02
CA LYS A 255 5.35 3.81 -18.94
C LYS A 255 5.40 2.65 -17.93
N PRO A 256 6.54 2.40 -17.27
CA PRO A 256 6.62 1.41 -16.20
C PRO A 256 5.80 1.87 -14.99
N ASP A 257 4.85 1.05 -14.53
CA ASP A 257 4.04 1.34 -13.35
C ASP A 257 4.71 0.74 -12.10
N VAL A 258 5.18 1.61 -11.21
CA VAL A 258 5.92 1.23 -10.00
C VAL A 258 5.05 0.39 -9.05
N SER A 259 3.82 0.84 -8.78
CA SER A 259 2.92 0.13 -7.85
C SER A 259 2.55 -1.25 -8.39
N MET A 260 2.33 -1.35 -9.69
CA MET A 260 2.01 -2.61 -10.33
C MET A 260 3.22 -3.55 -10.36
N ALA A 261 4.43 -3.06 -10.65
CA ALA A 261 5.64 -3.88 -10.61
C ALA A 261 5.91 -4.43 -9.19
N LEU A 262 5.70 -3.62 -8.15
CA LEU A 262 5.76 -4.04 -6.75
C LEU A 262 4.74 -5.15 -6.44
N ASN A 263 3.49 -4.99 -6.87
CA ASN A 263 2.48 -6.05 -6.76
C ASN A 263 2.82 -7.28 -7.62
N GLY A 264 3.52 -7.11 -8.74
CA GLY A 264 4.04 -8.19 -9.57
C GLY A 264 5.04 -9.08 -8.83
N SER A 265 5.95 -8.48 -8.05
CA SER A 265 6.84 -9.24 -7.16
C SER A 265 6.05 -10.10 -6.17
N LEU A 266 5.05 -9.49 -5.49
CA LEU A 266 4.20 -10.20 -4.53
C LEU A 266 3.36 -11.30 -5.20
N ALA A 267 2.84 -11.06 -6.40
CA ALA A 267 2.07 -12.06 -7.15
C ALA A 267 2.90 -13.30 -7.49
N GLY A 268 4.16 -13.12 -7.91
CA GLY A 268 5.07 -14.25 -8.16
C GLY A 268 5.40 -15.03 -6.88
N LEU A 269 5.61 -14.32 -5.78
CA LEU A 269 5.84 -14.92 -4.46
C LEU A 269 4.62 -15.73 -3.98
N VAL A 270 3.40 -15.16 -4.08
CA VAL A 270 2.15 -15.87 -3.75
C VAL A 270 1.94 -17.09 -4.63
N ALA A 271 2.15 -16.97 -5.94
CA ALA A 271 1.83 -18.05 -6.87
C ALA A 271 2.76 -19.27 -6.71
N ILE A 272 4.01 -19.06 -6.30
CA ILE A 272 4.96 -20.17 -6.11
C ILE A 272 4.81 -20.85 -4.75
N THR A 273 4.17 -20.21 -3.76
CA THR A 273 4.03 -20.73 -2.39
C THR A 273 3.51 -22.18 -2.32
N ALA A 274 2.50 -22.58 -3.11
CA ALA A 274 1.99 -23.95 -3.12
C ALA A 274 2.95 -24.96 -3.76
N GLY A 275 3.69 -24.53 -4.78
CA GLY A 275 4.50 -25.39 -5.64
C GLY A 275 6.00 -25.37 -5.36
N CYS A 276 6.49 -24.50 -4.48
CA CYS A 276 7.91 -24.17 -4.38
C CYS A 276 8.82 -25.36 -4.06
N ALA A 277 8.29 -26.42 -3.44
CA ALA A 277 9.00 -27.66 -3.14
C ALA A 277 8.85 -28.77 -4.21
N VAL A 278 7.89 -28.67 -5.13
CA VAL A 278 7.52 -29.77 -6.05
C VAL A 278 7.70 -29.44 -7.53
N VAL A 279 7.96 -28.18 -7.87
CA VAL A 279 8.23 -27.75 -9.25
C VAL A 279 9.73 -27.57 -9.51
N SER A 280 10.13 -27.69 -10.77
CA SER A 280 11.50 -27.37 -11.19
C SER A 280 11.74 -25.85 -11.25
N PRO A 281 12.99 -25.38 -11.29
CA PRO A 281 13.31 -23.96 -11.50
C PRO A 281 12.65 -23.35 -12.75
N PHE A 282 12.54 -24.11 -13.84
CA PHE A 282 11.82 -23.68 -15.03
C PHE A 282 10.30 -23.63 -14.82
N GLY A 283 9.74 -24.55 -14.03
CA GLY A 283 8.35 -24.47 -13.58
C GLY A 283 8.09 -23.22 -12.74
N ALA A 284 9.01 -22.85 -11.84
CA ALA A 284 8.90 -21.63 -11.05
C ALA A 284 8.94 -20.36 -11.91
N ILE A 285 9.82 -20.31 -12.92
CA ILE A 285 9.84 -19.22 -13.92
C ILE A 285 8.49 -19.15 -14.66
N ALA A 286 7.96 -20.28 -15.11
CA ALA A 286 6.67 -20.33 -15.82
C ALA A 286 5.51 -19.84 -14.94
N ILE A 287 5.47 -20.24 -13.66
CA ILE A 287 4.49 -19.77 -12.68
C ILE A 287 4.61 -18.25 -12.51
N GLY A 288 5.82 -17.73 -12.29
CA GLY A 288 6.07 -16.29 -12.18
C GLY A 288 5.65 -15.52 -13.44
N PHE A 289 5.91 -16.08 -14.62
CA PHE A 289 5.49 -15.48 -15.89
C PHE A 289 3.97 -15.34 -15.97
N ILE A 290 3.22 -16.40 -15.64
CA ILE A 290 1.75 -16.37 -15.68
C ILE A 290 1.22 -15.41 -14.60
N ALA A 291 1.77 -15.45 -13.39
CA ALA A 291 1.39 -14.56 -12.29
C ALA A 291 1.59 -13.08 -12.63
N GLY A 292 2.69 -12.73 -13.32
CA GLY A 292 2.98 -11.36 -13.75
C GLY A 292 1.98 -10.80 -14.77
N PHE A 293 1.36 -11.63 -15.60
CA PHE A 293 0.22 -11.21 -16.43
C PHE A 293 -1.08 -11.15 -15.61
N ALA A 294 -1.31 -12.18 -14.79
CA ALA A 294 -2.54 -12.33 -14.03
C ALA A 294 -2.78 -11.16 -13.08
N ILE A 295 -1.75 -10.66 -12.39
CA ILE A 295 -1.87 -9.54 -11.46
C ILE A 295 -2.43 -8.27 -12.12
N VAL A 296 -1.93 -7.90 -13.30
CA VAL A 296 -2.36 -6.68 -14.00
C VAL A 296 -3.82 -6.82 -14.46
N LEU A 297 -4.17 -7.98 -15.02
CA LEU A 297 -5.52 -8.25 -15.50
C LEU A 297 -6.52 -8.37 -14.35
N ALA A 298 -6.13 -8.98 -13.24
CA ALA A 298 -6.94 -9.14 -12.05
C ALA A 298 -7.27 -7.78 -11.40
N VAL A 299 -6.28 -6.92 -11.19
CA VAL A 299 -6.50 -5.59 -10.59
C VAL A 299 -7.47 -4.77 -11.45
N GLU A 300 -7.28 -4.76 -12.77
CA GLU A 300 -8.19 -4.05 -13.67
C GLU A 300 -9.60 -4.64 -13.66
N PHE A 301 -9.72 -5.97 -13.66
CA PHE A 301 -11.02 -6.63 -13.62
C PHE A 301 -11.78 -6.28 -12.33
N VAL A 302 -11.10 -6.37 -11.19
CA VAL A 302 -11.67 -6.07 -9.88
C VAL A 302 -12.12 -4.61 -9.80
N ASP A 303 -11.26 -3.67 -10.21
CA ASP A 303 -11.57 -2.24 -10.10
C ASP A 303 -12.58 -1.79 -11.16
N GLN A 304 -12.39 -2.18 -12.42
CA GLN A 304 -13.16 -1.62 -13.54
C GLN A 304 -14.43 -2.40 -13.87
N LYS A 305 -14.47 -3.71 -13.58
CA LYS A 305 -15.63 -4.57 -13.89
C LYS A 305 -16.45 -4.91 -12.67
N LEU A 306 -15.82 -5.43 -11.61
CA LEU A 306 -16.53 -5.75 -10.37
C LEU A 306 -16.87 -4.50 -9.55
N LYS A 307 -16.12 -3.41 -9.75
CA LYS A 307 -16.26 -2.15 -9.00
C LYS A 307 -16.09 -2.38 -7.49
N PHE A 308 -15.19 -3.29 -7.13
CA PHE A 308 -14.76 -3.48 -5.75
C PHE A 308 -13.49 -2.68 -5.52
N ASP A 309 -13.56 -1.78 -4.54
CA ASP A 309 -12.44 -0.93 -4.18
C ASP A 309 -11.50 -1.66 -3.23
N ASP A 310 -10.41 -2.16 -3.79
CA ASP A 310 -9.31 -2.80 -3.09
C ASP A 310 -8.07 -1.87 -3.16
N PRO A 311 -7.81 -1.07 -2.10
CA PRO A 311 -6.77 -0.04 -2.10
C PRO A 311 -5.38 -0.55 -2.45
N VAL A 312 -5.01 -1.75 -2.02
CA VAL A 312 -3.67 -2.31 -2.24
C VAL A 312 -3.63 -3.37 -3.34
N GLY A 313 -4.79 -3.88 -3.76
CA GLY A 313 -4.89 -5.00 -4.69
C GLY A 313 -4.72 -6.35 -3.99
N ALA A 314 -5.06 -6.44 -2.70
CA ALA A 314 -4.88 -7.62 -1.86
C ALA A 314 -5.58 -8.86 -2.43
N PHE A 315 -6.81 -8.75 -2.95
CA PHE A 315 -7.49 -9.88 -3.59
C PHE A 315 -6.78 -10.32 -4.88
N SER A 316 -6.24 -9.39 -5.66
CA SER A 316 -5.55 -9.73 -6.91
C SER A 316 -4.19 -10.38 -6.63
N VAL A 317 -3.45 -9.88 -5.64
CA VAL A 317 -2.17 -10.46 -5.21
C VAL A 317 -2.39 -11.81 -4.54
N HIS A 318 -3.31 -11.91 -3.58
CA HIS A 318 -3.42 -13.10 -2.73
C HIS A 318 -4.51 -14.07 -3.19
N GLY A 319 -5.72 -13.57 -3.49
CA GLY A 319 -6.85 -14.39 -3.92
C GLY A 319 -6.62 -15.03 -5.29
N VAL A 320 -6.37 -14.20 -6.31
CA VAL A 320 -6.21 -14.66 -7.69
C VAL A 320 -4.91 -15.43 -7.87
N ASN A 321 -3.76 -14.88 -7.48
CA ASN A 321 -2.49 -15.59 -7.66
C ASN A 321 -2.33 -16.76 -6.68
N GLY A 322 -3.02 -16.76 -5.54
CA GLY A 322 -3.06 -17.92 -4.64
C GLY A 322 -3.81 -19.09 -5.29
N ALA A 323 -5.01 -18.84 -5.81
CA ALA A 323 -5.76 -19.85 -6.56
C ALA A 323 -4.99 -20.33 -7.80
N LEU A 324 -4.43 -19.41 -8.58
CA LEU A 324 -3.65 -19.72 -9.76
C LEU A 324 -2.41 -20.55 -9.44
N GLY A 325 -1.65 -20.17 -8.41
CA GLY A 325 -0.46 -20.89 -7.96
C GLY A 325 -0.76 -22.35 -7.64
N THR A 326 -1.80 -22.59 -6.85
CA THR A 326 -2.28 -23.93 -6.49
C THR A 326 -2.71 -24.74 -7.72
N LEU A 327 -3.44 -24.13 -8.67
CA LEU A 327 -3.80 -24.81 -9.92
C LEU A 327 -2.57 -25.19 -10.75
N LEU A 328 -1.58 -24.29 -10.80
CA LEU A 328 -0.35 -24.49 -11.55
C LEU A 328 0.56 -25.57 -10.94
N VAL A 329 0.40 -25.93 -9.66
CA VAL A 329 1.00 -27.14 -9.10
C VAL A 329 0.56 -28.37 -9.89
N GLY A 330 -0.74 -28.52 -10.17
CA GLY A 330 -1.26 -29.64 -10.95
C GLY A 330 -0.77 -29.69 -12.41
N VAL A 331 -0.15 -28.61 -12.89
CA VAL A 331 0.44 -28.53 -14.22
C VAL A 331 1.95 -28.80 -14.18
N PHE A 332 2.66 -28.15 -13.26
CA PHE A 332 4.13 -28.04 -13.24
C PHE A 332 4.82 -28.88 -12.17
N ALA A 333 4.10 -29.56 -11.28
CA ALA A 333 4.70 -30.51 -10.34
C ALA A 333 5.48 -31.57 -11.11
N THR A 334 6.73 -31.78 -10.71
CA THR A 334 7.67 -32.70 -11.38
C THR A 334 7.27 -34.17 -11.20
N ASP A 335 6.52 -34.46 -10.13
CA ASP A 335 5.85 -35.73 -9.92
C ASP A 335 4.33 -35.52 -10.00
N GLY A 336 3.64 -36.33 -10.82
CA GLY A 336 2.19 -36.28 -10.98
C GLY A 336 1.59 -35.07 -11.72
N GLY A 337 2.38 -34.06 -12.10
CA GLY A 337 1.89 -32.90 -12.85
C GLY A 337 1.55 -33.20 -14.31
N LEU A 338 0.62 -32.43 -14.89
CA LEU A 338 0.12 -32.63 -16.25
C LEU A 338 1.24 -32.61 -17.31
N LEU A 339 2.18 -31.67 -17.21
CA LEU A 339 3.30 -31.56 -18.17
C LEU A 339 4.41 -32.60 -17.96
N TYR A 340 4.34 -33.35 -16.86
CA TYR A 340 5.26 -34.45 -16.54
C TYR A 340 4.60 -35.82 -16.70
N GLY A 341 3.43 -35.90 -17.34
CA GLY A 341 2.76 -37.16 -17.70
C GLY A 341 1.80 -37.71 -16.64
N GLY A 342 1.52 -36.97 -15.55
CA GLY A 342 0.63 -37.42 -14.47
C GLY A 342 -0.88 -37.36 -14.77
N GLY A 343 -1.26 -36.88 -15.96
CA GLY A 343 -2.67 -36.76 -16.37
C GLY A 343 -3.41 -35.64 -15.63
N PHE A 344 -4.74 -35.73 -15.59
CA PHE A 344 -5.60 -34.67 -15.03
C PHE A 344 -5.93 -34.85 -13.54
N ASN A 345 -5.48 -35.94 -12.90
CA ASN A 345 -5.88 -36.23 -11.52
C ASN A 345 -5.39 -35.16 -10.54
N MET A 346 -4.09 -34.86 -10.53
CA MET A 346 -3.53 -33.84 -9.64
C MET A 346 -4.16 -32.47 -9.91
N LEU A 347 -4.26 -32.05 -11.18
CA LEU A 347 -4.93 -30.79 -11.53
C LEU A 347 -6.40 -30.76 -11.06
N GLY A 348 -7.11 -31.87 -11.14
CA GLY A 348 -8.48 -32.02 -10.62
C GLY A 348 -8.55 -31.87 -9.10
N VAL A 349 -7.64 -32.49 -8.35
CA VAL A 349 -7.54 -32.35 -6.89
C VAL A 349 -7.20 -30.90 -6.50
N GLN A 350 -6.22 -30.28 -7.18
CA GLN A 350 -5.88 -28.87 -6.97
C GLN A 350 -7.09 -27.95 -7.23
N ALA A 351 -7.82 -28.18 -8.31
CA ALA A 351 -9.01 -27.40 -8.66
C ALA A 351 -10.15 -27.58 -7.64
N LEU A 352 -10.38 -28.80 -7.17
CA LEU A 352 -11.34 -29.09 -6.11
C LEU A 352 -10.96 -28.38 -4.81
N GLY A 353 -9.69 -28.42 -4.40
CA GLY A 353 -9.21 -27.72 -3.20
C GLY A 353 -9.39 -26.21 -3.30
N VAL A 354 -8.99 -25.60 -4.43
CA VAL A 354 -9.22 -24.17 -4.70
C VAL A 354 -10.70 -23.81 -4.59
N ALA A 355 -11.57 -24.56 -5.26
CA ALA A 355 -13.01 -24.28 -5.28
C ALA A 355 -13.65 -24.44 -3.89
N SER A 356 -13.35 -25.54 -3.19
CA SER A 356 -13.94 -25.83 -1.88
C SER A 356 -13.49 -24.85 -0.81
N VAL A 357 -12.20 -24.51 -0.75
CA VAL A 357 -11.68 -23.52 0.20
C VAL A 357 -12.22 -22.14 -0.12
N ALA A 358 -12.26 -21.73 -1.41
CA ALA A 358 -12.83 -20.44 -1.80
C ALA A 358 -14.32 -20.33 -1.42
N ALA A 359 -15.11 -21.38 -1.66
CA ALA A 359 -16.53 -21.41 -1.31
C ALA A 359 -16.74 -21.32 0.21
N TYR A 360 -15.97 -22.09 0.98
CA TYR A 360 -16.01 -22.05 2.44
C TYR A 360 -15.63 -20.69 3.00
N THR A 361 -14.49 -20.14 2.58
CA THR A 361 -14.03 -18.82 3.03
C THR A 361 -15.02 -17.74 2.61
N ALA A 362 -15.52 -17.75 1.38
CA ALA A 362 -16.48 -16.74 0.93
C ALA A 362 -17.79 -16.79 1.74
N GLY A 363 -18.34 -17.98 1.96
CA GLY A 363 -19.58 -18.17 2.71
C GLY A 363 -19.44 -17.80 4.18
N SER A 364 -18.40 -18.30 4.84
CA SER A 364 -18.14 -18.01 6.26
C SER A 364 -17.82 -16.54 6.50
N MET A 365 -16.97 -15.92 5.67
CA MET A 365 -16.62 -14.51 5.81
C MET A 365 -17.79 -13.59 5.48
N TYR A 366 -18.65 -13.98 4.54
CA TYR A 366 -19.90 -13.24 4.27
C TYR A 366 -20.77 -13.19 5.53
N ILE A 367 -20.93 -14.32 6.23
CA ILE A 367 -21.68 -14.40 7.49
C ILE A 367 -21.03 -13.50 8.54
N VAL A 368 -19.72 -13.63 8.77
CA VAL A 368 -18.99 -12.82 9.77
C VAL A 368 -19.16 -11.32 9.52
N PHE A 369 -18.87 -10.85 8.30
CA PHE A 369 -18.99 -9.43 7.97
C PHE A 369 -20.44 -8.93 8.03
N LYS A 370 -21.43 -9.75 7.65
CA LYS A 370 -22.85 -9.37 7.76
C LYS A 370 -23.33 -9.29 9.20
N VAL A 371 -22.87 -10.18 10.07
CA VAL A 371 -23.17 -10.12 11.51
C VAL A 371 -22.56 -8.84 12.09
N ILE A 372 -21.28 -8.58 11.86
CA ILE A 372 -20.59 -7.36 12.32
C ILE A 372 -21.30 -6.10 11.80
N GLN A 373 -21.65 -6.07 10.51
CA GLN A 373 -22.37 -4.96 9.89
C GLN A 373 -23.72 -4.67 10.57
N LYS A 374 -24.45 -5.70 10.99
CA LYS A 374 -25.76 -5.57 11.64
C LYS A 374 -25.70 -5.25 13.13
N THR A 375 -24.61 -5.62 13.82
CA THR A 375 -24.50 -5.47 15.28
C THR A 375 -23.76 -4.20 15.70
N MET A 376 -22.58 -3.93 15.12
CA MET A 376 -21.70 -2.83 15.53
C MET A 376 -21.35 -1.84 14.43
N GLY A 377 -21.82 -2.11 13.21
CA GLY A 377 -21.49 -1.37 12.00
C GLY A 377 -20.12 -1.78 11.44
N LEU A 378 -19.98 -1.81 10.11
CA LEU A 378 -18.72 -2.19 9.45
C LEU A 378 -17.94 -0.99 8.89
N ARG A 379 -18.66 0.03 8.42
CA ARG A 379 -18.10 1.24 7.81
C ARG A 379 -18.18 2.41 8.78
N VAL A 380 -17.16 3.27 8.78
CA VAL A 380 -17.21 4.58 9.43
C VAL A 380 -18.21 5.50 8.73
N THR A 381 -18.56 6.61 9.37
CA THR A 381 -19.40 7.66 8.76
C THR A 381 -18.69 8.36 7.61
N ALA A 382 -19.44 9.02 6.74
CA ALA A 382 -18.87 9.74 5.60
C ALA A 382 -17.93 10.88 6.04
N GLU A 383 -18.23 11.54 7.15
CA GLU A 383 -17.39 12.60 7.72
C GLU A 383 -16.05 12.03 8.20
N GLU A 384 -16.07 10.96 8.98
CA GLU A 384 -14.86 10.28 9.47
C GLU A 384 -13.99 9.79 8.32
N GLU A 385 -14.59 9.25 7.25
CA GLU A 385 -13.85 8.82 6.06
C GLU A 385 -13.23 10.00 5.28
N ILE A 386 -13.90 11.16 5.25
CA ILE A 386 -13.40 12.37 4.59
C ILE A 386 -12.26 12.99 5.40
N VAL A 387 -12.38 13.05 6.72
CA VAL A 387 -11.32 13.58 7.61
C VAL A 387 -10.12 12.63 7.67
N GLY A 388 -10.36 11.33 7.75
CA GLY A 388 -9.33 10.30 7.90
C GLY A 388 -9.41 9.61 9.27
N MET A 389 -9.17 8.30 9.28
CA MET A 389 -9.33 7.47 10.48
C MET A 389 -8.24 7.70 11.52
N ASP A 390 -7.09 8.28 11.14
CA ASP A 390 -6.06 8.66 12.12
C ASP A 390 -6.64 9.67 13.12
N VAL A 391 -7.37 10.67 12.63
CA VAL A 391 -8.06 11.65 13.47
C VAL A 391 -9.28 11.02 14.13
N ALA A 392 -10.15 10.38 13.34
CA ALA A 392 -11.47 9.96 13.80
C ALA A 392 -11.43 8.80 14.82
N GLU A 393 -10.51 7.85 14.67
CA GLU A 393 -10.45 6.65 15.52
C GLU A 393 -9.25 6.64 16.47
N HIS A 394 -8.17 7.34 16.14
CA HIS A 394 -6.92 7.34 16.94
C HIS A 394 -6.60 8.69 17.59
N GLY A 395 -7.37 9.75 17.30
CA GLY A 395 -7.14 11.09 17.85
C GLY A 395 -5.82 11.72 17.38
N LEU A 396 -5.23 11.22 16.29
CA LEU A 396 -3.96 11.67 15.74
C LEU A 396 -4.21 12.68 14.62
N THR A 397 -3.71 13.91 14.78
CA THR A 397 -3.77 14.92 13.71
C THR A 397 -2.99 14.49 12.47
N SER A 398 -1.86 13.81 12.66
CA SER A 398 -1.04 13.21 11.60
C SER A 398 -0.23 12.07 12.20
N SER A 399 -0.07 11.00 11.41
CA SER A 399 0.88 9.91 11.70
C SER A 399 2.34 10.32 11.47
N TYR A 400 2.55 11.48 10.85
CA TYR A 400 3.84 12.07 10.56
C TYR A 400 3.94 13.37 11.37
N HIS A 401 4.14 13.26 12.68
CA HIS A 401 4.31 14.43 13.54
C HIS A 401 5.51 15.26 13.06
N ASP A 402 5.35 16.59 12.99
CA ASP A 402 6.30 17.58 12.43
C ASP A 402 6.67 17.43 10.94
N PHE A 403 6.30 16.32 10.30
CA PHE A 403 6.23 16.22 8.86
C PHE A 403 4.96 16.91 8.39
N VAL A 404 5.12 18.14 7.92
CA VAL A 404 4.12 18.67 6.97
C VAL A 404 4.19 17.74 5.76
N ALA A 405 3.05 17.22 5.29
CA ALA A 405 2.99 16.63 3.96
C ALA A 405 3.17 17.76 2.92
N THR A 406 4.35 18.37 2.89
CA THR A 406 4.80 19.34 1.93
C THR A 406 5.19 18.57 0.69
N THR A 407 4.36 18.66 -0.35
CA THR A 407 4.91 18.57 -1.70
C THR A 407 6.01 19.62 -1.84
N ALA A 408 7.26 19.18 -1.80
CA ALA A 408 8.47 19.90 -2.19
C ALA A 408 8.70 21.29 -1.54
N PHE A 409 9.02 21.33 -0.23
CA PHE A 409 9.48 22.59 0.40
C PHE A 409 10.77 22.47 1.22
N GLU A 410 11.23 21.27 1.59
CA GLU A 410 12.39 21.14 2.48
C GLU A 410 13.76 21.27 1.80
N ASP A 411 13.89 21.02 0.49
CA ASP A 411 15.18 21.21 -0.20
C ASP A 411 15.58 22.70 -0.34
N TYR A 412 14.72 23.65 0.06
CA TYR A 412 14.99 25.09 -0.02
C TYR A 412 15.19 25.79 1.33
N VAL A 413 14.96 25.11 2.46
CA VAL A 413 14.99 25.75 3.79
C VAL A 413 16.22 25.34 4.62
N THR A 414 16.97 24.32 4.19
CA THR A 414 18.14 23.80 4.94
C THR A 414 19.47 23.98 4.21
N ASP A 415 19.83 25.21 3.84
CA ASP A 415 21.25 25.61 3.81
C ASP A 415 21.42 27.13 4.01
N ASN A 416 21.35 27.59 5.26
CA ASN A 416 21.81 28.93 5.64
C ASN A 416 23.34 29.01 5.79
N SER A 417 24.11 28.01 5.32
CA SER A 417 25.57 27.97 5.48
C SER A 417 26.36 28.17 4.19
N LYS A 418 25.71 28.30 3.02
CA LYS A 418 26.37 28.70 1.77
C LYS A 418 25.50 29.66 0.95
N PRO A 419 26.02 30.82 0.51
CA PRO A 419 25.33 31.61 -0.51
C PRO A 419 25.26 30.76 -1.78
N ALA A 420 24.07 30.26 -2.11
CA ALA A 420 23.83 29.66 -3.41
C ALA A 420 24.20 30.70 -4.48
N ALA A 421 25.06 30.32 -5.42
CA ALA A 421 25.45 31.19 -6.52
C ALA A 421 24.19 31.65 -7.26
N VAL A 422 23.91 32.95 -7.21
CA VAL A 422 22.82 33.56 -7.99
C VAL A 422 23.08 33.21 -9.46
N PRO A 423 22.17 32.50 -10.15
CA PRO A 423 22.36 32.19 -11.56
C PRO A 423 22.55 33.51 -12.33
N THR A 424 23.53 33.53 -13.21
CA THR A 424 23.90 34.72 -13.98
C THR A 424 22.68 35.26 -14.72
N VAL A 425 22.43 36.57 -14.55
CA VAL A 425 21.29 37.28 -15.12
C VAL A 425 21.32 37.17 -16.65
N GLN A 426 20.45 36.35 -17.24
CA GLN A 426 20.00 36.63 -18.59
C GLN A 426 19.06 37.84 -18.49
N GLU A 427 19.51 38.98 -19.01
CA GLU A 427 18.65 40.16 -19.19
C GLU A 427 17.43 39.75 -20.00
N VAL A 428 16.28 39.74 -19.33
CA VAL A 428 15.00 39.64 -20.01
C VAL A 428 14.76 40.98 -20.67
N ASP A 429 14.64 41.00 -22.00
CA ASP A 429 14.31 42.20 -22.76
C ASP A 429 12.92 42.71 -22.37
N LEU A 430 12.89 43.64 -21.40
CA LEU A 430 11.68 44.25 -20.86
C LEU A 430 10.92 45.08 -21.92
N SER A 431 11.52 45.38 -23.08
CA SER A 431 10.86 46.11 -24.16
C SER A 431 9.74 45.30 -24.83
N LYS A 432 9.74 43.96 -24.69
CA LYS A 432 8.68 43.07 -25.19
C LYS A 432 7.49 42.92 -24.25
N ILE A 433 7.58 43.53 -23.07
CA ILE A 433 6.55 43.45 -22.03
C ILE A 433 5.61 44.65 -22.20
N GLY A 434 4.40 44.41 -22.69
CA GLY A 434 3.40 45.47 -22.87
C GLY A 434 3.15 46.29 -21.60
N SER A 435 2.87 47.59 -21.78
CA SER A 435 2.52 48.52 -20.70
C SER A 435 1.27 48.04 -19.95
N PHE A 436 1.30 48.09 -18.62
CA PHE A 436 0.13 47.85 -17.77
C PHE A 436 -0.33 49.17 -17.14
N LYS A 437 -1.64 49.29 -16.89
CA LYS A 437 -2.22 50.38 -16.10
C LYS A 437 -2.71 49.80 -14.79
N LEU A 438 -2.28 50.36 -13.65
CA LEU A 438 -2.93 50.10 -12.38
C LEU A 438 -4.20 50.93 -12.27
N ALA A 439 -5.22 50.35 -11.66
CA ALA A 439 -6.33 51.12 -11.14
C ALA A 439 -5.86 51.83 -9.87
N ASP A 440 -6.19 53.12 -9.73
CA ASP A 440 -5.92 53.87 -8.50
C ASP A 440 -6.80 53.31 -7.38
N SER A 441 -6.17 52.82 -6.31
CA SER A 441 -6.88 52.26 -5.18
C SER A 441 -7.31 53.32 -4.17
N GLY A 442 -6.65 54.49 -4.14
CA GLY A 442 -6.86 55.52 -3.11
C GLY A 442 -6.40 55.13 -1.69
N PHE A 443 -5.75 53.97 -1.53
CA PHE A 443 -5.20 53.49 -0.25
C PHE A 443 -3.68 53.63 -0.22
N THR A 444 -3.13 53.97 0.95
CA THR A 444 -1.69 54.12 1.19
C THR A 444 -0.95 52.79 1.38
N MET A 445 -1.68 51.68 1.49
CA MET A 445 -1.13 50.33 1.64
C MET A 445 -1.83 49.35 0.70
N ASN A 446 -1.05 48.45 0.10
CA ASN A 446 -1.56 47.45 -0.83
C ASN A 446 -0.97 46.07 -0.53
N LYS A 447 -1.82 45.04 -0.58
CA LYS A 447 -1.40 43.64 -0.58
C LYS A 447 -1.11 43.22 -2.02
N VAL A 448 0.09 42.71 -2.26
CA VAL A 448 0.49 42.10 -3.53
C VAL A 448 0.59 40.58 -3.32
N GLU A 449 -0.27 39.85 -4.02
CA GLU A 449 -0.29 38.38 -4.03
C GLU A 449 0.26 37.88 -5.37
N ILE A 450 1.36 37.12 -5.33
CA ILE A 450 2.05 36.58 -6.49
C ILE A 450 1.92 35.05 -6.48
N ILE A 451 1.29 34.48 -7.49
CA ILE A 451 1.23 33.03 -7.69
C ILE A 451 2.22 32.64 -8.79
N ALA A 452 3.21 31.80 -8.48
CA ALA A 452 4.30 31.45 -9.38
C ALA A 452 4.68 29.95 -9.30
N ASN A 453 5.58 29.52 -10.20
CA ASN A 453 6.23 28.21 -10.11
C ASN A 453 7.22 28.18 -8.91
N PRO A 454 7.19 27.14 -8.04
CA PRO A 454 8.13 27.00 -6.93
C PRO A 454 9.60 27.22 -7.32
N ASP A 455 10.04 26.75 -8.49
CA ASP A 455 11.44 26.84 -8.95
C ASP A 455 11.94 28.29 -9.12
N LYS A 456 11.03 29.26 -9.21
CA LYS A 456 11.35 30.68 -9.40
C LYS A 456 11.35 31.47 -8.09
N LEU A 457 11.07 30.83 -6.96
CA LEU A 457 10.93 31.48 -5.66
C LEU A 457 12.20 32.26 -5.26
N GLU A 458 13.38 31.65 -5.35
CA GLU A 458 14.64 32.31 -4.94
C GLU A 458 14.98 33.53 -5.80
N ARG A 459 14.76 33.44 -7.11
CA ARG A 459 14.93 34.59 -8.01
C ARG A 459 13.93 35.70 -7.68
N LEU A 460 12.68 35.35 -7.39
CA LEU A 460 11.66 36.31 -7.02
C LEU A 460 11.96 36.98 -5.68
N LYS A 461 12.42 36.23 -4.67
CA LYS A 461 12.90 36.78 -3.39
C LYS A 461 14.02 37.79 -3.62
N ALA A 462 15.01 37.46 -4.44
CA ALA A 462 16.14 38.35 -4.72
C ALA A 462 15.70 39.68 -5.37
N GLU A 463 14.81 39.61 -6.37
CA GLU A 463 14.29 40.78 -7.07
C GLU A 463 13.39 41.67 -6.19
N LEU A 464 12.62 41.06 -5.28
CA LEU A 464 11.80 41.79 -4.31
C LEU A 464 12.64 42.45 -3.22
N ASN A 465 13.65 41.74 -2.70
CA ASN A 465 14.60 42.30 -1.74
C ASN A 465 15.38 43.49 -2.33
N ALA A 466 15.76 43.42 -3.61
CA ALA A 466 16.50 44.48 -4.30
C ALA A 466 15.73 45.81 -4.39
N ILE A 467 14.40 45.77 -4.32
CA ILE A 467 13.53 46.96 -4.32
C ILE A 467 13.02 47.32 -2.92
N GLY A 468 13.56 46.71 -1.86
CA GLY A 468 13.24 47.03 -0.47
C GLY A 468 12.01 46.32 0.11
N VAL A 469 11.49 45.27 -0.55
CA VAL A 469 10.42 44.43 0.02
C VAL A 469 11.04 43.35 0.90
N THR A 470 11.08 43.58 2.21
CA THR A 470 11.74 42.71 3.19
C THR A 470 10.81 41.74 3.93
N GLY A 471 9.51 42.02 3.95
CA GLY A 471 8.49 41.16 4.56
C GLY A 471 7.65 40.43 3.51
N MET A 472 7.62 39.10 3.57
CA MET A 472 6.73 38.28 2.74
C MET A 472 6.28 37.01 3.48
N THR A 473 5.07 36.57 3.17
CA THR A 473 4.54 35.27 3.56
C THR A 473 4.46 34.37 2.33
N VAL A 474 4.98 33.16 2.43
CA VAL A 474 4.96 32.19 1.33
C VAL A 474 4.08 31.02 1.75
N THR A 475 3.12 30.65 0.90
CA THR A 475 2.22 29.51 1.11
C THR A 475 2.30 28.59 -0.10
N SER A 476 2.45 27.29 0.13
CA SER A 476 2.33 26.29 -0.93
C SER A 476 0.85 26.16 -1.31
N VAL A 477 0.55 26.34 -2.59
CA VAL A 477 -0.80 26.25 -3.13
C VAL A 477 -0.82 25.37 -4.35
N HIS A 478 -2.02 24.97 -4.74
CA HIS A 478 -2.26 24.04 -5.82
C HIS A 478 -3.16 24.74 -6.85
N GLY A 479 -2.72 24.81 -8.11
CA GLY A 479 -3.42 25.51 -9.18
C GLY A 479 -3.97 24.56 -10.25
N TYR A 480 -5.20 24.77 -10.69
CA TYR A 480 -5.80 24.03 -11.80
C TYR A 480 -5.89 24.93 -13.04
N GLY A 481 -5.45 24.44 -14.20
CA GLY A 481 -5.47 25.19 -15.46
C GLY A 481 -5.36 24.26 -16.67
N LEU A 482 -5.82 24.73 -17.83
CA LEU A 482 -5.77 24.01 -19.12
C LEU A 482 -4.32 23.85 -19.62
N GLN A 483 -3.50 23.04 -18.95
CA GLN A 483 -2.25 22.54 -19.51
C GLN A 483 -2.57 21.26 -20.28
N LYS A 484 -2.85 21.42 -21.58
CA LYS A 484 -2.94 20.31 -22.53
C LYS A 484 -1.55 19.65 -22.64
N GLY A 485 -1.35 18.44 -22.09
CA GLY A 485 -0.16 17.68 -22.49
C GLY A 485 0.20 16.40 -21.76
N GLN A 486 0.14 16.33 -20.43
CA GLN A 486 0.65 15.15 -19.70
C GLN A 486 -0.48 14.32 -19.11
N GLN A 487 -0.74 13.16 -19.72
CA GLN A 487 -1.60 12.11 -19.15
C GLN A 487 -0.74 11.25 -18.22
N THR A 488 -1.14 11.13 -16.96
CA THR A 488 -0.53 10.25 -15.95
C THR A 488 -1.46 9.07 -15.66
N PHE A 489 -0.89 7.90 -15.37
CA PHE A 489 -1.63 6.68 -15.04
C PHE A 489 -1.19 6.17 -13.67
N TYR A 490 -2.12 5.58 -12.92
CA TYR A 490 -1.86 4.86 -11.66
C TYR A 490 -2.67 3.58 -11.65
N ARG A 491 -2.00 2.41 -11.61
CA ARG A 491 -2.63 1.08 -11.66
C ARG A 491 -3.60 0.93 -12.84
N GLY A 492 -3.19 1.42 -14.01
CA GLY A 492 -3.98 1.32 -15.25
C GLY A 492 -5.16 2.30 -15.36
N ALA A 493 -5.47 3.09 -14.33
CA ALA A 493 -6.47 4.15 -14.41
C ALA A 493 -5.81 5.50 -14.78
N LYS A 494 -6.46 6.25 -15.69
CA LYS A 494 -6.02 7.57 -16.11
C LYS A 494 -6.28 8.58 -14.98
N ALA A 495 -5.24 9.23 -14.48
CA ALA A 495 -5.40 10.34 -13.57
C ALA A 495 -5.89 11.58 -14.36
N GLU A 496 -7.05 12.13 -14.00
CA GLU A 496 -7.50 13.40 -14.54
C GLU A 496 -6.66 14.55 -13.98
N GLY A 497 -6.56 15.65 -14.75
CA GLY A 497 -5.58 16.72 -14.56
C GLY A 497 -5.34 17.11 -13.11
N ASN A 498 -4.13 16.88 -12.62
CA ASN A 498 -3.78 17.22 -11.25
C ASN A 498 -3.75 18.73 -11.07
N LEU A 499 -4.15 19.15 -9.88
CA LEU A 499 -3.70 20.40 -9.30
C LEU A 499 -2.16 20.44 -9.35
N LEU A 500 -1.60 21.48 -9.97
CA LEU A 500 -0.15 21.65 -10.09
C LEU A 500 0.38 22.44 -8.89
N PRO A 501 1.50 22.03 -8.30
CA PRO A 501 2.17 22.81 -7.26
C PRO A 501 2.50 24.23 -7.74
N LYS A 502 2.18 25.20 -6.89
CA LYS A 502 2.46 26.62 -7.05
C LYS A 502 2.89 27.20 -5.72
N VAL A 503 3.60 28.31 -5.75
CA VAL A 503 3.82 29.13 -4.54
C VAL A 503 2.96 30.37 -4.63
N ARG A 504 2.23 30.67 -3.55
CA ARG A 504 1.60 31.97 -3.32
C ARG A 504 2.50 32.78 -2.41
N ILE A 505 2.89 33.97 -2.85
CA ILE A 505 3.70 34.91 -2.08
C ILE A 505 2.84 36.13 -1.82
N GLU A 506 2.68 36.50 -0.57
CA GLU A 506 1.90 37.66 -0.14
C GLU A 506 2.82 38.64 0.57
N THR A 507 2.75 39.90 0.16
CA THR A 507 3.45 41.01 0.83
C THR A 507 2.52 42.20 0.93
N ILE A 508 2.63 42.95 2.02
CA ILE A 508 1.92 44.23 2.19
C ILE A 508 2.96 45.32 2.05
N ILE A 509 2.73 46.24 1.10
CA ILE A 509 3.64 47.35 0.80
C ILE A 509 2.97 48.69 1.06
N SER A 510 3.76 49.64 1.55
CA SER A 510 3.36 51.03 1.82
C SER A 510 4.32 52.05 1.21
N GLU A 511 5.63 51.78 1.25
CA GLU A 511 6.67 52.70 0.76
C GLU A 511 7.12 52.37 -0.67
N VAL A 512 7.11 51.09 -1.05
CA VAL A 512 7.50 50.63 -2.40
C VAL A 512 6.31 50.74 -3.35
N PRO A 513 6.43 51.40 -4.52
CA PRO A 513 5.35 51.47 -5.49
C PRO A 513 4.96 50.07 -6.01
N VAL A 514 3.65 49.81 -6.15
CA VAL A 514 3.14 48.51 -6.62
C VAL A 514 3.66 48.18 -8.03
N GLU A 515 3.83 49.19 -8.88
CA GLU A 515 4.42 49.06 -10.21
C GLU A 515 5.82 48.45 -10.17
N GLU A 516 6.64 48.82 -9.17
CA GLU A 516 8.00 48.29 -9.04
C GLU A 516 7.99 46.85 -8.59
N VAL A 517 7.08 46.46 -7.69
CA VAL A 517 6.86 45.07 -7.28
C VAL A 517 6.43 44.20 -8.47
N ILE A 518 5.52 44.70 -9.31
CA ILE A 518 5.09 43.98 -10.52
C ILE A 518 6.25 43.86 -11.53
N ARG A 519 7.07 44.91 -11.69
CA ARG A 519 8.25 44.86 -12.56
C ARG A 519 9.29 43.85 -12.06
N ALA A 520 9.56 43.82 -10.76
CA ALA A 520 10.43 42.84 -10.11
C ALA A 520 9.90 41.41 -10.30
N ALA A 521 8.61 41.20 -10.08
CA ALA A 521 7.97 39.92 -10.32
C ALA A 521 8.10 39.49 -11.79
N ARG A 522 7.91 40.40 -12.74
CA ARG A 522 8.09 40.11 -14.17
C ARG A 522 9.55 39.78 -14.53
N ARG A 523 10.54 40.50 -13.98
CA ARG A 523 11.96 40.16 -14.17
C ARG A 523 12.30 38.76 -13.65
N ALA A 524 11.72 38.36 -12.52
CA ALA A 524 11.96 37.06 -11.94
C ALA A 524 11.26 35.91 -12.69
N LEU A 525 10.02 36.13 -13.11
CA LEU A 525 9.11 35.06 -13.51
C LEU A 525 8.94 34.90 -15.03
N TYR A 526 9.16 35.94 -15.82
CA TYR A 526 8.80 35.92 -17.25
C TYR A 526 9.75 35.03 -18.06
N THR A 527 9.15 34.05 -18.77
CA THR A 527 9.80 33.19 -19.76
C THR A 527 9.09 33.25 -21.12
N GLY A 528 7.89 33.85 -21.18
CA GLY A 528 7.06 33.91 -22.40
C GLY A 528 6.14 32.70 -22.57
N HIS A 529 6.11 31.78 -21.59
CA HIS A 529 5.27 30.59 -21.61
C HIS A 529 4.07 30.70 -20.66
N VAL A 530 3.02 29.93 -20.96
CA VAL A 530 1.84 29.84 -20.09
C VAL A 530 2.23 29.17 -18.78
N GLY A 531 2.14 29.92 -17.68
CA GLY A 531 2.45 29.41 -16.33
C GLY A 531 3.49 30.21 -15.54
N ASP A 532 4.06 31.27 -16.14
CA ASP A 532 5.05 32.17 -15.51
C ASP A 532 4.56 32.76 -14.18
N GLY A 533 3.28 33.11 -14.07
CA GLY A 533 2.66 33.49 -12.81
C GLY A 533 1.50 34.45 -12.97
N LYS A 534 0.89 34.83 -11.85
CA LYS A 534 -0.16 35.86 -11.75
C LYS A 534 0.14 36.77 -10.58
N VAL A 535 -0.17 38.06 -10.72
CA VAL A 535 -0.08 39.04 -9.63
C VAL A 535 -1.47 39.61 -9.41
N PHE A 536 -1.92 39.59 -8.16
CA PHE A 536 -3.15 40.22 -7.70
C PHE A 536 -2.76 41.35 -6.74
N VAL A 537 -3.50 42.46 -6.83
CA VAL A 537 -3.29 43.63 -5.98
C VAL A 537 -4.62 43.95 -5.30
N SER A 538 -4.59 44.08 -3.98
CA SER A 538 -5.77 44.44 -3.18
C SER A 538 -5.42 45.58 -2.22
N PRO A 539 -6.30 46.58 -2.02
CA PRO A 539 -6.07 47.62 -1.04
C PRO A 539 -6.08 47.06 0.39
N VAL A 540 -5.27 47.65 1.27
CA VAL A 540 -5.25 47.34 2.71
C VAL A 540 -5.65 48.61 3.46
N ALA A 541 -6.74 48.51 4.23
CA ALA A 541 -7.30 49.67 4.94
C ALA A 541 -6.42 50.11 6.12
N ASP A 542 -5.92 49.16 6.90
CA ASP A 542 -5.04 49.43 8.04
C ASP A 542 -4.19 48.19 8.37
N ALA A 543 -3.11 48.38 9.13
CA ALA A 543 -2.23 47.33 9.63
C ALA A 543 -1.84 47.66 11.07
N PHE A 544 -1.84 46.67 11.97
CA PHE A 544 -1.49 46.86 13.37
C PHE A 544 -0.37 45.90 13.75
N ARG A 545 0.69 46.42 14.38
CA ARG A 545 1.77 45.60 14.89
C ARG A 545 1.42 45.13 16.30
N ILE A 546 1.40 43.82 16.55
CA ILE A 546 0.99 43.27 17.85
C ILE A 546 1.97 43.61 18.97
N SER A 547 3.25 43.71 18.67
CA SER A 547 4.30 43.95 19.67
C SER A 547 4.34 45.38 20.20
N ASN A 548 3.61 46.32 19.60
CA ASN A 548 3.52 47.71 20.03
C ASN A 548 2.19 48.34 19.60
N SER A 549 2.06 49.67 19.65
CA SER A 549 0.83 50.36 19.24
C SER A 549 0.93 50.96 17.83
N ASP A 550 1.90 50.51 17.02
CA ASP A 550 2.07 51.05 15.66
C ASP A 550 0.90 50.60 14.77
N SER A 551 0.38 51.56 14.01
CA SER A 551 -0.71 51.36 13.05
C SER A 551 -0.35 51.92 11.67
N GLY A 552 -1.13 51.58 10.64
CA GLY A 552 -0.89 52.00 9.27
C GLY A 552 0.48 51.59 8.73
N PRO A 553 1.12 52.44 7.88
CA PRO A 553 2.43 52.16 7.32
C PRO A 553 3.55 51.90 8.35
N ALA A 554 3.44 52.46 9.56
CA ALA A 554 4.43 52.27 10.62
C ALA A 554 4.47 50.82 11.12
N ALA A 555 3.32 50.12 11.11
CA ALA A 555 3.24 48.72 11.52
C ALA A 555 4.06 47.77 10.63
N LEU A 556 4.37 48.19 9.39
CA LEU A 556 5.08 47.40 8.38
C LEU A 556 6.62 47.57 8.42
N LYS A 557 7.16 48.51 9.21
CA LYS A 557 8.60 48.80 9.25
C LYS A 557 9.39 47.78 10.07
N TYR A 558 10.07 46.84 9.43
CA TYR A 558 11.01 45.95 10.12
C TYR A 558 12.21 46.76 10.59
N TYR A 559 12.47 46.78 11.90
CA TYR A 559 13.62 47.45 12.52
C TYR A 559 14.89 46.61 12.38
#